data_AF-A0A7H4PGW7-F1
#
_entry.id   AF-A0A7H4PGW7-F1
#
_cell.length_a   1.000
_cell.length_b   1.000
_cell.length_c   1.000
_cell.angle_alpha   90.00
_cell.angle_beta   90.00
_cell.angle_gamma   90.00
#
_symmetry.space_group_name_H-M   'P 1'
#
loop_
_entity.id
_entity.type
_entity.pdbx_description
1 polymer ?
#
loop_
_entity_poly.entity_id
_entity_poly.type
_entity_poly.pdbx_seq_one_letter_code
_entity_poly.pdbx_strand_id
1 'polypeptide(L)'
;MSSAWIKPIPAANAGSLRTDPWTLTIGGEVAKPLTLDHDDLTSRFPLEERIYRMRCVEAWSMVIPWVGFPLHKLLSLVEPTSNARYVAFKTLYAPEQMPGQKDRFIGGGLAYPYVEGAAARRGHASSDAA
;
A
#
# COMPACT_ATOMS: atom_id res chain seq x y z
N MET A 1 -10.90 9.74 31.92
CA MET A 1 -10.11 10.51 30.93
C MET A 1 -9.51 9.51 29.95
N SER A 2 -10.19 9.30 28.82
CA SER A 2 -9.94 8.20 27.88
C SER A 2 -10.04 8.77 26.46
N SER A 3 -8.92 8.80 25.71
CA SER A 3 -8.88 8.90 24.22
C SER A 3 -7.44 9.12 23.67
N ALA A 4 -6.51 8.20 23.98
CA ALA A 4 -5.18 8.11 23.34
C ALA A 4 -4.81 6.64 23.05
N TRP A 5 -5.82 5.81 22.86
CA TRP A 5 -5.71 4.36 22.85
C TRP A 5 -4.95 3.87 21.60
N ILE A 6 -3.69 3.44 21.82
CA ILE A 6 -2.94 2.46 21.02
C ILE A 6 -2.14 2.91 19.76
N LYS A 7 -1.53 4.09 19.74
CA LYS A 7 -0.52 4.40 18.69
C LYS A 7 0.78 3.55 18.69
N PRO A 8 1.33 3.05 19.83
CA PRO A 8 2.61 2.35 19.83
C PRO A 8 2.54 0.84 19.52
N ILE A 9 1.34 0.23 19.46
CA ILE A 9 1.23 -1.23 19.22
C ILE A 9 1.88 -1.68 17.92
N PRO A 10 1.73 -0.98 16.78
CA PRO A 10 2.41 -1.38 15.56
C PRO A 10 3.93 -1.43 15.74
N ALA A 11 4.53 -0.41 16.35
CA ALA A 11 5.97 -0.37 16.58
C ALA A 11 6.48 -1.52 17.48
N ALA A 12 5.69 -1.94 18.46
CA ALA A 12 6.06 -3.01 19.39
C ALA A 12 5.87 -4.43 18.81
N ASN A 13 4.96 -4.63 17.85
CA ASN A 13 4.54 -5.99 17.42
C ASN A 13 4.86 -6.32 15.95
N ALA A 14 5.11 -5.32 15.11
CA ALA A 14 5.32 -5.52 13.68
C ALA A 14 6.60 -6.30 13.34
N GLY A 15 7.56 -6.42 14.27
CA GLY A 15 8.80 -7.18 14.07
C GLY A 15 8.62 -8.68 13.84
N SER A 16 7.43 -9.22 14.12
CA SER A 16 7.08 -10.62 13.82
C SER A 16 6.69 -10.85 12.35
N LEU A 17 6.41 -9.78 11.60
CA LEU A 17 6.06 -9.84 10.18
C LEU A 17 7.32 -10.06 9.34
N ARG A 18 7.34 -11.15 8.58
CA ARG A 18 8.36 -11.41 7.57
C ARG A 18 8.05 -10.59 6.33
N THR A 19 8.91 -9.62 6.04
CA THR A 19 8.82 -8.76 4.84
C THR A 19 9.70 -9.23 3.69
N ASP A 20 10.58 -10.21 3.93
CA ASP A 20 11.46 -10.82 2.92
C ASP A 20 11.49 -12.36 3.14
N PRO A 21 11.13 -13.18 2.14
CA PRO A 21 10.71 -12.80 0.78
C PRO A 21 9.34 -12.14 0.74
N TRP A 22 9.10 -11.31 -0.28
CA TRP A 22 7.81 -10.68 -0.55
C TRP A 22 7.28 -11.07 -1.93
N THR A 23 5.96 -11.01 -2.10
CA THR A 23 5.32 -11.24 -3.40
C THR A 23 4.19 -10.24 -3.58
N LEU A 24 4.32 -9.40 -4.60
CA LEU A 24 3.29 -8.45 -5.02
C LEU A 24 2.73 -8.88 -6.37
N THR A 25 1.48 -9.32 -6.40
CA THR A 25 0.79 -9.72 -7.64
C THR A 25 -0.14 -8.62 -8.13
N ILE A 26 -0.04 -8.30 -9.41
CA ILE A 26 -0.88 -7.35 -10.13
C ILE A 26 -1.67 -8.12 -11.20
N GLY A 27 -2.99 -8.08 -11.12
CA GLY A 27 -3.91 -8.80 -12.01
C GLY A 27 -5.25 -8.09 -12.15
N GLY A 28 -6.26 -8.82 -12.64
CA GLY A 28 -7.59 -8.28 -12.91
C GLY A 28 -7.70 -7.71 -14.33
N GLU A 29 -8.24 -6.51 -14.47
CA GLU A 29 -8.45 -5.81 -15.76
C GLU A 29 -7.14 -5.23 -16.32
N VAL A 30 -6.19 -6.11 -16.65
CA VAL A 30 -4.86 -5.80 -17.18
C VAL A 30 -4.52 -6.75 -18.33
N ALA A 31 -3.80 -6.28 -19.34
CA ALA A 31 -3.37 -7.12 -20.46
C ALA A 31 -2.12 -7.95 -20.12
N LYS A 32 -1.26 -7.45 -19.23
CA LYS A 32 0.01 -8.08 -18.85
C LYS A 32 0.07 -8.24 -17.33
N PRO A 33 -0.55 -9.28 -16.76
CA PRO A 33 -0.43 -9.54 -15.33
C PRO A 33 1.03 -9.76 -14.95
N LEU A 34 1.39 -9.34 -13.75
CA LEU A 34 2.77 -9.23 -13.30
C LEU A 34 2.87 -9.63 -11.83
N THR A 35 3.93 -10.33 -11.47
CA THR A 35 4.29 -10.58 -10.08
C THR A 35 5.69 -10.04 -9.83
N LEU A 36 5.87 -9.34 -8.71
CA LEU A 36 7.14 -8.79 -8.24
C LEU A 36 7.56 -9.49 -6.97
N ASP A 37 8.86 -9.73 -6.83
CA ASP A 37 9.47 -10.14 -5.57
C ASP A 37 9.87 -8.93 -4.71
N HIS A 38 10.59 -9.17 -3.62
CA HIS A 38 11.08 -8.11 -2.73
C HIS A 38 12.09 -7.18 -3.41
N ASP A 39 13.02 -7.72 -4.19
CA ASP A 39 14.10 -6.96 -4.81
C ASP A 39 13.57 -6.07 -5.94
N ASP A 40 12.57 -6.53 -6.68
CA ASP A 40 11.86 -5.74 -7.68
C ASP A 40 11.27 -4.44 -7.11
N LEU A 41 10.83 -4.44 -5.85
CA LEU A 41 10.23 -3.25 -5.22
C LEU A 41 11.23 -2.09 -5.05
N THR A 42 12.53 -2.38 -5.04
CA THR A 42 13.58 -1.38 -4.80
C THR A 42 14.49 -1.15 -6.01
N SER A 43 14.59 -2.14 -6.91
CA SER A 43 15.53 -2.10 -8.03
C SER A 43 14.87 -1.85 -9.39
N ARG A 44 13.59 -2.20 -9.55
CA ARG A 44 12.93 -2.19 -10.87
C ARG A 44 12.58 -0.80 -11.37
N PHE A 45 12.44 0.16 -10.47
CA PHE A 45 12.14 1.55 -10.78
C PHE A 45 13.14 2.47 -10.07
N PRO A 46 13.51 3.62 -10.67
CA PRO A 46 14.29 4.61 -9.95
C PRO A 46 13.49 5.14 -8.77
N LEU A 47 14.07 5.02 -7.57
CA LEU A 47 13.48 5.52 -6.34
C LEU A 47 13.65 7.05 -6.27
N GLU A 48 12.59 7.72 -5.83
CA GLU A 48 12.53 9.16 -5.63
C GLU A 48 12.12 9.45 -4.18
N GLU A 49 12.71 10.49 -3.60
CA GLU A 49 12.25 11.05 -2.33
C GLU A 49 11.17 12.09 -2.59
N ARG A 50 10.06 11.99 -1.87
CA ARG A 50 8.94 12.94 -1.91
C ARG A 50 8.51 13.32 -0.50
N ILE A 51 8.73 14.58 -0.14
CA ILE A 51 8.31 15.11 1.15
C ILE A 51 6.82 15.45 1.09
N TYR A 52 5.98 14.60 1.69
CA TYR A 52 4.53 14.79 1.71
C TYR A 52 3.97 14.95 3.11
N ARG A 53 2.90 15.73 3.20
CA ARG A 53 2.10 15.86 4.43
C ARG A 53 1.06 14.74 4.48
N MET A 54 1.29 13.76 5.33
CA MET A 54 0.31 12.72 5.64
C MET A 54 -0.67 13.25 6.69
N ARG A 55 -1.97 13.17 6.38
CA ARG A 55 -3.07 13.59 7.26
C ARG A 55 -3.90 12.37 7.62
N CYS A 56 -3.99 12.07 8.91
CA CYS A 56 -4.88 11.04 9.41
C CYS A 56 -6.29 11.62 9.59
N VAL A 57 -7.31 10.78 9.42
CA VAL A 57 -8.71 11.12 9.67
C VAL A 57 -8.98 11.48 11.14
N GLU A 58 -8.13 11.02 12.06
CA GLU A 58 -8.16 11.36 13.48
C GLU A 58 -7.60 12.76 13.80
N ALA A 59 -7.56 13.66 12.80
CA ALA A 59 -7.16 15.06 12.91
C ALA A 59 -5.72 15.31 13.37
N TRP A 60 -4.78 14.39 13.09
CA TRP A 60 -3.35 14.61 13.25
C TRP A 60 -2.61 14.48 11.91
N SER A 61 -1.41 15.06 11.81
CA SER A 61 -0.63 15.04 10.58
C SER A 61 0.88 14.98 10.83
N MET A 62 1.62 14.49 9.85
CA MET A 62 3.08 14.46 9.82
C MET A 62 3.60 14.91 8.45
N VAL A 63 4.81 15.46 8.41
CA VAL A 63 5.56 15.70 7.17
C VAL A 63 6.63 14.62 7.08
N ILE A 64 6.57 13.77 6.05
CA ILE A 64 7.41 12.58 5.94
C ILE A 64 8.14 12.60 4.58
N PRO A 65 9.47 12.44 4.56
CA PRO A 65 10.23 12.20 3.34
C PRO A 65 10.04 10.74 2.91
N TRP A 66 9.03 10.47 2.08
CA TRP A 66 8.78 9.12 1.56
C TRP A 66 9.77 8.79 0.45
N VAL A 67 10.25 7.55 0.41
CA VAL A 67 11.05 7.02 -0.69
C VAL A 67 10.25 5.93 -1.40
N GLY A 68 10.16 6.00 -2.73
CA GLY A 68 9.44 5.02 -3.51
C GLY A 68 9.44 5.34 -5.00
N PHE A 69 8.50 4.78 -5.73
CA PHE A 69 8.27 5.10 -7.14
C PHE A 69 6.78 5.38 -7.38
N PRO A 70 6.42 6.14 -8.41
CA PRO A 70 5.04 6.55 -8.61
C PRO A 70 4.25 5.39 -9.24
N LEU A 71 3.05 5.14 -8.70
CA LEU A 71 2.22 3.98 -9.07
C LEU A 71 1.95 3.86 -10.57
N HIS A 72 1.83 4.98 -11.29
CA HIS A 72 1.58 4.95 -12.74
C HIS A 72 2.69 4.23 -13.52
N LYS A 73 3.96 4.24 -13.06
CA LYS A 73 5.04 3.49 -13.72
C LYS A 73 4.80 1.98 -13.65
N LEU A 74 4.30 1.49 -12.52
CA LEU A 74 3.90 0.08 -12.38
C LEU A 74 2.68 -0.24 -13.23
N LEU A 75 1.66 0.62 -13.21
CA LEU A 75 0.45 0.42 -14.01
C LEU A 75 0.76 0.40 -15.52
N SER A 76 1.68 1.23 -16.01
CA SER A 76 2.08 1.21 -17.41
C SER A 76 2.64 -0.14 -17.88
N LEU A 77 3.30 -0.91 -17.00
CA LEU A 77 3.85 -2.22 -17.36
C LEU A 77 2.78 -3.30 -17.56
N VAL A 78 1.68 -3.19 -16.81
CA VAL A 78 0.62 -4.21 -16.84
C VAL A 78 -0.47 -3.91 -17.86
N GLU A 79 -0.45 -2.73 -18.48
CA GLU A 79 -1.36 -2.31 -19.54
C GLU A 79 -2.85 -2.50 -19.15
N PRO A 80 -3.40 -1.65 -18.25
CA PRO A 80 -4.78 -1.75 -17.81
C PRO A 80 -5.74 -1.67 -19.00
N THR A 81 -6.76 -2.52 -19.00
CA THR A 81 -7.73 -2.57 -20.12
C THR A 81 -8.60 -1.32 -20.15
N SER A 82 -9.31 -1.12 -21.27
CA SER A 82 -10.32 -0.06 -21.39
C SER A 82 -11.51 -0.25 -20.42
N ASN A 83 -11.64 -1.39 -19.75
CA ASN A 83 -12.66 -1.67 -18.75
C ASN A 83 -12.20 -1.37 -17.32
N ALA A 84 -10.90 -1.23 -17.07
CA ALA A 84 -10.39 -0.84 -15.76
C ALA A 84 -10.95 0.55 -15.36
N ARG A 85 -11.56 0.63 -14.16
CA ARG A 85 -12.12 1.86 -13.58
C ARG A 85 -11.53 2.19 -12.21
N TYR A 86 -11.07 1.18 -11.50
CA TYR A 86 -10.53 1.28 -10.16
C TYR A 86 -9.32 0.37 -10.02
N VAL A 87 -8.43 0.73 -9.10
CA VAL A 87 -7.36 -0.14 -8.61
C VAL A 87 -7.73 -0.55 -7.20
N ALA A 88 -7.76 -1.86 -6.94
CA ALA A 88 -7.96 -2.41 -5.60
C ALA A 88 -6.63 -2.86 -5.02
N PHE A 89 -6.37 -2.51 -3.78
CA PHE A 89 -5.18 -2.89 -3.01
C PHE A 89 -5.61 -3.81 -1.88
N LYS A 90 -4.89 -4.90 -1.68
CA LYS A 90 -5.17 -5.87 -0.61
C LYS A 90 -3.89 -6.11 0.18
N THR A 91 -3.97 -5.96 1.50
CA THR A 91 -2.83 -6.27 2.38
C THR A 91 -2.65 -7.77 2.54
N LEU A 92 -1.49 -8.17 3.07
CA LEU A 92 -1.24 -9.57 3.43
C LEU A 92 -2.28 -10.08 4.45
N TYR A 93 -2.67 -11.34 4.29
CA TYR A 93 -3.40 -12.10 5.31
C TYR A 93 -2.44 -13.12 5.92
N ALA A 94 -2.04 -12.91 7.17
CA ALA A 94 -1.14 -13.77 7.91
C ALA A 94 -1.47 -13.68 9.41
N PRO A 95 -2.58 -14.29 9.87
CA PRO A 95 -3.06 -14.16 11.24
C PRO A 95 -2.07 -14.64 12.31
N GLU A 96 -1.13 -15.52 11.95
CA GLU A 96 -0.04 -15.97 12.83
C GLU A 96 1.03 -14.89 13.08
N GLN A 97 1.25 -13.99 12.12
CA GLN A 97 2.22 -12.88 12.20
C GLN A 97 1.54 -11.53 12.53
N MET A 98 0.22 -11.45 12.35
CA MET A 98 -0.57 -10.24 12.57
C MET A 98 -1.73 -10.54 13.54
N PRO A 99 -1.51 -10.45 14.86
CA PRO A 99 -2.48 -10.84 15.88
C PRO A 99 -3.84 -10.12 15.77
N GLY A 100 -3.84 -8.87 15.28
CA GLY A 100 -5.07 -8.11 15.02
C GLY A 100 -6.01 -8.77 14.01
N GLN A 101 -5.53 -9.69 13.17
CA GLN A 101 -6.38 -10.43 12.22
C GLN A 101 -7.16 -11.59 12.88
N LYS A 102 -6.79 -12.01 14.11
CA LYS A 102 -7.44 -13.10 14.86
C LYS A 102 -8.47 -12.60 15.86
N ASP A 103 -8.17 -11.47 16.51
CA ASP A 103 -8.98 -10.94 17.60
C ASP A 103 -9.71 -9.67 17.17
N ARG A 104 -11.04 -9.68 17.31
CA ARG A 104 -11.89 -8.56 16.87
C ARG A 104 -11.66 -7.28 17.67
N PHE A 105 -11.28 -7.39 18.93
CA PHE A 105 -11.02 -6.22 19.78
C PHE A 105 -9.66 -5.60 19.46
N ILE A 106 -8.60 -6.41 19.40
CA ILE A 106 -7.24 -5.98 19.03
C ILE A 106 -7.20 -5.49 17.58
N GLY A 107 -7.94 -6.13 16.68
CA GLY A 107 -8.07 -5.78 15.26
C GLY A 107 -8.97 -4.59 14.96
N GLY A 108 -9.48 -3.89 15.97
CA GLY A 108 -10.36 -2.72 15.78
C GLY A 108 -11.68 -3.03 15.08
N GLY A 109 -12.12 -4.30 15.07
CA GLY A 109 -13.36 -4.74 14.45
C GLY A 109 -13.35 -4.74 12.91
N LEU A 110 -12.19 -4.59 12.27
CA LEU A 110 -12.07 -4.57 10.82
C LEU A 110 -12.24 -5.97 10.21
N ALA A 111 -12.79 -6.03 9.01
CA ALA A 111 -12.80 -7.25 8.20
C ALA A 111 -11.43 -7.39 7.50
N TYR A 112 -10.65 -8.38 7.92
CA TYR A 112 -9.33 -8.65 7.36
C TYR A 112 -9.37 -9.70 6.23
N PRO A 113 -8.42 -9.66 5.27
CA PRO A 113 -7.35 -8.66 5.14
C PRO A 113 -7.88 -7.30 4.73
N TYR A 114 -7.11 -6.25 5.04
CA TYR A 114 -7.48 -4.88 4.74
C TYR A 114 -7.48 -4.66 3.22
N VAL A 115 -8.51 -3.99 2.71
CA VAL A 115 -8.70 -3.72 1.27
C VAL A 115 -9.02 -2.25 1.09
N GLU A 116 -8.39 -1.64 0.08
CA GLU A 116 -8.62 -0.25 -0.31
C GLU A 116 -8.79 -0.10 -1.81
N GLY A 117 -9.35 1.04 -2.22
CA GLY A 117 -9.61 1.35 -3.62
C GLY A 117 -9.22 2.77 -4.00
N ALA A 118 -8.65 2.93 -5.20
CA ALA A 118 -8.44 4.23 -5.83
C ALA A 118 -9.06 4.25 -7.24
N ALA A 119 -9.65 5.37 -7.63
CA ALA A 119 -10.14 5.54 -9.00
C ALA A 119 -8.98 5.52 -9.99
N ALA A 120 -9.07 4.69 -11.02
CA ALA A 120 -8.14 4.66 -12.14
C ALA A 120 -8.47 5.82 -13.08
N ARG A 121 -8.16 7.05 -12.68
CA ARG A 121 -8.33 8.22 -13.56
C ARG A 121 -7.34 8.11 -14.72
N ARG A 122 -7.86 8.03 -15.95
CA ARG A 122 -7.06 8.26 -17.16
C ARG A 122 -6.69 9.74 -17.21
N GLY A 123 -5.40 10.04 -17.24
CA GLY A 123 -4.90 11.40 -17.49
C GLY A 123 -4.24 12.08 -16.28
N HIS A 124 -2.99 11.73 -16.04
CA HIS A 124 -1.92 12.66 -15.67
C HIS A 124 -0.58 12.09 -16.16
N ALA A 125 -0.51 11.87 -17.48
CA ALA A 125 0.74 11.74 -18.20
C ALA A 125 0.95 13.05 -18.97
N SER A 126 1.19 14.14 -18.23
CA SER A 126 1.60 15.43 -18.79
C SER A 126 2.07 16.32 -17.65
N SER A 127 3.20 16.99 -17.87
CA SER A 127 3.95 17.93 -17.02
C SER A 127 4.54 17.34 -15.74
N ASP A 128 5.71 16.73 -15.87
CA ASP A 128 6.91 17.15 -15.13
C ASP A 128 8.13 16.61 -15.88
N ALA A 129 8.35 17.21 -17.04
CA ALA A 129 9.63 17.25 -17.72
C ALA A 129 10.02 18.74 -17.76
N ALA A 130 10.77 19.16 -16.75
CA ALA A 130 11.61 20.35 -16.71
C ALA A 130 12.73 20.07 -15.71
#